data_AF-A0A0C2S6P6-F1
#
_entry.id   AF-A0A0C2S6P6-F1
#
_cell.length_a   1.000
_cell.length_b   1.000
_cell.length_c   1.000
_cell.angle_alpha   90.00
_cell.angle_beta   90.00
_cell.angle_gamma   90.00
#
_symmetry.space_group_name_H-M   'P 1'
#
loop_
_entity.id
_entity.type
_entity.pdbx_description
1 polymer ?
#
loop_
_entity_poly.entity_id
_entity_poly.type
_entity_poly.pdbx_seq_one_letter_code
_entity_poly.pdbx_strand_id
1 'polypeptide(L)'
;MMLKIILYAYSNRTYSSRQIAKQLTENILFMWLSGEQQPYFRTINRFRSERMKDVIYETFFSIVDLLREEGYVKVRGEYLLKFSINNLKTEKMLTR
;
A
#
# COMPACT_ATOMS: atom_id res chain seq x y z
N MET A 1 11.99 -0.47 4.80
CA MET A 1 11.54 0.86 5.28
C MET A 1 10.40 1.46 4.44
N MET A 2 10.51 1.62 3.11
CA MET A 2 9.47 2.32 2.32
C MET A 2 8.14 1.58 2.22
N LEU A 3 8.16 0.24 2.21
CA LEU A 3 6.95 -0.56 2.12
C LEU A 3 5.95 -0.24 3.24
N LYS A 4 6.38 -0.28 4.50
CA LYS A 4 5.52 0.02 5.66
C LYS A 4 4.88 1.41 5.58
N ILE A 5 5.64 2.43 5.17
CA ILE A 5 5.13 3.81 5.02
C ILE A 5 4.04 3.87 3.95
N ILE A 6 4.26 3.21 2.80
CA ILE A 6 3.30 3.24 1.70
C ILE A 6 2.03 2.47 2.03
N LEU A 7 2.16 1.30 2.64
CA LEU A 7 1.01 0.51 3.11
C LEU A 7 0.16 1.33 4.08
N TYR A 8 0.80 1.93 5.09
CA TYR A 8 0.12 2.77 6.06
C TYR A 8 -0.52 4.01 5.42
N ALA A 9 0.17 4.64 4.47
CA ALA A 9 -0.38 5.75 3.71
C ALA A 9 -1.64 5.36 2.93
N TYR A 10 -1.66 4.17 2.30
CA TYR A 10 -2.81 3.69 1.53
C TYR A 10 -3.98 3.32 2.43
N SER A 11 -3.72 2.72 3.60
CA SER A 11 -4.74 2.54 4.64
C SER A 11 -5.37 3.88 5.07
N ASN A 12 -4.56 4.93 5.16
CA ASN A 12 -4.98 6.30 5.46
C ASN A 12 -5.44 7.11 4.23
N ARG A 13 -5.74 6.44 3.10
CA ARG A 13 -6.19 7.06 1.82
C ARG A 13 -5.27 8.16 1.27
N THR A 14 -3.99 8.14 1.65
CA THR A 14 -2.98 9.10 1.22
C THR A 14 -2.15 8.49 0.10
N TYR A 15 -2.48 8.84 -1.15
CA TYR A 15 -1.84 8.25 -2.33
C TYR A 15 -0.80 9.16 -3.00
N SER A 16 -0.72 10.44 -2.63
CA SER A 16 0.25 11.36 -3.23
C SER A 16 1.62 11.22 -2.57
N SER A 17 2.67 10.95 -3.36
CA SER A 17 4.05 10.87 -2.85
C SER A 17 4.50 12.15 -2.13
N ARG A 18 4.00 13.32 -2.57
CA ARG A 18 4.25 14.60 -1.89
C ARG A 18 3.55 14.69 -0.54
N GLN A 19 2.32 14.20 -0.47
CA GLN A 19 1.56 14.20 0.77
C GLN A 19 2.13 13.18 1.77
N ILE A 20 2.60 12.02 1.30
CA ILE A 20 3.33 11.06 2.14
C ILE A 20 4.61 11.69 2.71
N ALA A 21 5.40 12.39 1.87
CA ALA A 21 6.58 13.10 2.34
C ALA A 21 6.25 14.18 3.39
N LYS A 22 5.14 14.92 3.21
CA LYS A 22 4.65 15.88 4.20
C LYS A 22 4.20 15.20 5.51
N GLN A 23 3.54 14.05 5.44
CA GLN A 23 3.15 13.29 6.64
C GLN A 23 4.37 12.81 7.43
N LEU A 24 5.49 12.47 6.77
CA LEU A 24 6.74 12.09 7.43
C LEU A 24 7.39 13.21 8.25
N THR A 25 6.98 14.47 8.05
CA THR A 25 7.47 15.64 8.79
C THR A 25 6.45 16.23 9.76
N GLU A 26 5.16 15.89 9.63
CA GLU A 26 4.10 16.49 10.44
C GLU A 26 3.36 15.48 11.33
N ASN A 27 3.38 14.20 10.97
CA ASN A 27 2.60 13.17 11.64
C ASN A 27 3.52 12.21 12.41
N ILE A 28 3.37 12.20 13.74
CA ILE A 28 4.15 11.37 14.66
C ILE A 28 4.07 9.88 14.31
N LEU A 29 2.92 9.39 13.83
CA LEU A 29 2.77 8.00 13.44
C LEU A 29 3.63 7.66 12.22
N PHE A 30 3.70 8.57 11.25
CA PHE A 30 4.57 8.39 10.08
C PHE A 30 6.05 8.49 10.45
N MET A 31 6.43 9.40 11.36
CA MET A 31 7.80 9.53 11.86
C MET A 31 8.25 8.28 12.61
N TRP A 32 7.42 7.79 13.53
CA TRP A 32 7.73 6.57 14.28
C TRP A 32 7.78 5.36 13.35
N LEU A 33 6.82 5.25 12.44
CA LEU A 33 6.79 4.16 11.46
C LEU A 33 7.98 4.20 10.52
N SER A 34 8.49 5.37 10.13
CA SER A 34 9.69 5.47 9.29
C SER A 34 10.99 5.28 10.07
N GLY A 35 10.95 5.33 11.40
CA GLY A 35 12.15 5.37 12.25
C GLY A 35 12.89 6.69 12.09
N GLU A 36 12.15 7.80 12.10
CA GLU A 36 12.62 9.18 11.88
C GLU A 36 13.24 9.46 10.50
N GLN A 37 13.23 8.49 9.60
CA GLN A 37 13.67 8.70 8.23
C GLN A 37 12.64 9.53 7.46
N GLN A 38 13.11 10.54 6.74
CA GLN A 38 12.27 11.45 5.96
C GLN A 38 12.64 11.36 4.47
N PRO A 39 12.29 10.25 3.78
CA PRO A 39 12.54 10.11 2.35
C PRO A 39 11.83 11.22 1.56
N TYR A 40 12.56 11.85 0.65
CA TYR A 40 11.99 12.86 -0.24
C TYR A 40 10.93 12.27 -1.17
N PHE A 41 9.96 13.09 -1.62
CA PHE A 41 8.84 12.61 -2.44
C PHE A 41 9.27 11.89 -3.71
N ARG A 42 10.44 12.25 -4.28
CA ARG A 42 11.01 11.59 -5.47
C ARG A 42 11.43 10.16 -5.16
N THR A 43 12.01 9.91 -3.98
CA THR A 43 12.40 8.57 -3.52
C THR A 43 11.18 7.68 -3.34
N ILE A 44 10.13 8.21 -2.70
CA ILE A 44 8.84 7.52 -2.53
C ILE A 44 8.24 7.17 -3.89
N ASN A 45 8.24 8.14 -4.82
CA ASN A 45 7.70 7.93 -6.15
C ASN A 45 8.48 6.86 -6.91
N ARG A 46 9.82 6.94 -6.88
CA ARG A 46 10.72 5.99 -7.53
C ARG A 46 10.47 4.56 -7.06
N PHE A 47 10.35 4.36 -5.76
CA PHE A 47 10.07 3.03 -5.21
C PHE A 47 8.72 2.49 -5.67
N ARG A 48 7.69 3.33 -5.72
CA ARG A 48 6.37 2.94 -6.22
C ARG A 48 6.37 2.61 -7.70
N SER A 49 7.01 3.44 -8.53
CA SER A 49 6.96 3.32 -9.98
C SER A 49 7.93 2.28 -10.56
N GLU A 50 9.07 2.07 -9.90
CA GLU A 50 10.11 1.17 -10.42
C GLU A 50 10.14 -0.17 -9.70
N ARG A 51 10.01 -0.19 -8.36
CA ARG A 51 10.22 -1.41 -7.55
C ARG A 51 8.94 -2.16 -7.23
N MET A 52 7.83 -1.45 -7.04
CA MET A 52 6.59 -2.02 -6.51
C MET A 52 5.41 -1.90 -7.48
N LYS A 53 5.63 -1.48 -8.72
CA LYS A 53 4.57 -1.12 -9.67
C LYS A 53 3.50 -2.21 -9.80
N ASP A 54 3.96 -3.46 -9.93
CA ASP A 54 3.08 -4.59 -10.21
C ASP A 54 2.62 -5.29 -8.92
N VAL A 55 3.43 -5.25 -7.85
CA VAL A 55 3.21 -6.05 -6.63
C VAL A 55 2.55 -5.26 -5.50
N ILE A 56 2.47 -3.92 -5.59
CA ILE A 56 2.01 -3.08 -4.47
C ILE A 56 0.58 -3.38 -4.03
N TYR A 57 -0.32 -3.64 -4.98
CA TYR A 57 -1.71 -3.94 -4.68
C TYR A 57 -1.85 -5.35 -4.11
N GLU A 58 -1.21 -6.34 -4.73
CA GLU A 58 -1.16 -7.71 -4.22
C GLU A 58 -0.63 -7.74 -2.79
N THR A 59 0.51 -7.08 -2.53
CA THR A 59 1.09 -7.01 -1.18
C THR A 59 0.14 -6.37 -0.18
N PHE A 60 -0.52 -5.27 -0.57
CA PHE A 60 -1.48 -4.59 0.30
C PHE A 60 -2.66 -5.50 0.65
N PHE A 61 -3.23 -6.19 -0.33
CA PHE A 61 -4.36 -7.09 -0.10
C PHE A 61 -3.97 -8.32 0.71
N SER A 62 -2.82 -8.94 0.44
CA SER A 62 -2.33 -10.06 1.24
C SER A 62 -2.20 -9.70 2.72
N ILE A 63 -1.77 -8.47 3.03
CA ILE A 63 -1.70 -7.98 4.41
C ILE A 63 -3.09 -7.78 5.02
N VAL A 64 -4.03 -7.24 4.25
CA VAL A 64 -5.43 -7.07 4.71
C VAL A 64 -6.09 -8.43 4.96
N ASP A 65 -5.83 -9.42 4.11
CA ASP A 65 -6.35 -10.78 4.27
C ASP A 65 -5.75 -11.46 5.50
N LEU A 66 -4.43 -11.33 5.73
CA LEU A 66 -3.78 -11.81 6.94
C LEU A 66 -4.38 -11.17 8.20
N LEU A 67 -4.57 -9.85 8.19
CA LEU A 67 -5.20 -9.13 9.32
C LEU A 67 -6.66 -9.52 9.54
N ARG A 68 -7.36 -9.97 8.49
CA ARG A 68 -8.72 -10.50 8.59
C ARG A 68 -8.72 -11.89 9.20
N GLU A 69 -7.81 -12.76 8.77
CA GLU A 69 -7.65 -14.12 9.29
C GLU A 69 -7.32 -14.12 10.79
N GLU A 70 -6.45 -13.21 11.22
CA GLU A 70 -6.11 -12.99 12.63
C GLU A 70 -7.22 -12.27 13.43
N GLY A 71 -8.31 -11.86 12.79
CA GLY A 71 -9.45 -11.21 13.45
C GLY A 71 -9.24 -9.74 13.84
N TYR A 72 -8.14 -9.11 13.42
CA TYR A 72 -7.85 -7.70 13.73
C TYR A 72 -8.69 -6.72 12.91
N VAL A 73 -9.17 -7.11 11.72
CA VAL A 73 -9.91 -6.22 10.82
C VAL A 73 -11.19 -6.89 10.31
N LYS A 74 -12.32 -6.20 10.49
CA LYS A 74 -13.61 -6.59 9.92
C LYS A 74 -13.80 -5.93 8.55
N VAL A 75 -13.30 -6.58 7.50
CA VAL A 75 -13.45 -6.10 6.12
C VAL A 75 -14.87 -6.38 5.62
N ARG A 76 -15.62 -5.37 5.14
CA ARG A 76 -16.92 -5.58 4.49
C ARG A 76 -16.72 -6.29 3.14
N GLY A 77 -17.55 -7.29 2.83
CA GLY A 77 -17.36 -8.23 1.71
C GLY A 77 -17.23 -7.61 0.31
N GLU A 78 -17.68 -6.37 0.11
CA GLU A 78 -17.55 -5.64 -1.17
C GLU A 78 -16.11 -5.40 -1.62
N TYR A 79 -15.16 -5.30 -0.67
CA TYR A 79 -13.75 -5.07 -0.98
C TYR A 79 -13.07 -6.32 -1.57
N LEU A 80 -13.49 -7.52 -1.14
CA LEU A 80 -12.95 -8.80 -1.62
C LEU A 80 -13.52 -9.20 -2.99
N LEU A 81 -14.78 -8.84 -3.28
CA LEU A 81 -15.40 -9.11 -4.59
C LEU A 81 -14.68 -8.38 -5.74
N LYS A 82 -14.19 -7.16 -5.50
CA LYS A 82 -13.37 -6.44 -6.48
C LYS A 82 -12.01 -7.09 -6.74
N PHE A 83 -11.46 -7.83 -5.77
CA PHE A 83 -10.18 -8.52 -5.88
C PHE A 83 -10.26 -9.78 -6.74
N SER A 84 -11.27 -10.64 -6.48
CA SER A 84 -11.49 -11.85 -7.29
C SER A 84 -11.69 -11.52 -8.77
N ILE A 85 -12.41 -10.44 -9.08
CA ILE A 85 -12.63 -9.98 -10.46
C ILE A 85 -11.34 -9.42 -11.10
N ASN A 86 -10.46 -8.78 -10.33
CA ASN A 86 -9.22 -8.21 -10.86
C ASN A 86 -8.14 -9.28 -11.09
N ASN A 87 -7.99 -10.27 -10.21
CA ASN A 87 -7.08 -11.40 -10.45
C ASN A 87 -7.48 -12.21 -11.70
N LEU A 88 -8.78 -12.36 -11.97
CA LEU A 88 -9.28 -12.99 -13.20
C LEU A 88 -8.99 -12.18 -14.47
N LYS A 89 -8.74 -10.86 -14.37
CA LYS A 89 -8.33 -10.03 -15.52
C LYS A 89 -6.84 -10.10 -15.78
N THR A 90 -6.02 -10.26 -14.75
CA THR A 90 -4.56 -10.34 -14.88
C THR A 90 -4.10 -11.65 -15.52
N GLU A 91 -4.74 -12.79 -15.17
CA GLU A 91 -4.45 -14.09 -15.81
C GLU A 91 -4.84 -14.13 -17.30
N LYS A 92 -5.90 -13.42 -17.71
CA LYS A 92 -6.35 -13.36 -19.10
C LYS A 92 -5.55 -12.41 -20.00
N MET A 93 -4.71 -11.53 -19.45
CA MET A 93 -3.80 -10.68 -20.25
C MET A 93 -2.42 -11.31 -20.50
N LEU A 94 -2.03 -12.36 -19.77
CA LEU A 94 -0.77 -13.08 -19.95
C LEU A 94 -0.88 -14.29 -20.91
N THR A 95 -2.07 -14.54 -21.47
CA THR A 95 -2.35 -15.62 -22.44
C THR A 95 -2.73 -15.09 -23.84
N ARG A 96 -2.27 -13.89 -24.21
CA ARG A 96 -2.35 -13.36 -25.57
C ARG A 96 -1.05 -12.68 -25.99
#